data_AF-Q7VAF4-F1
#
_entry.id   AF-Q7VAF4-F1
#
_cell.length_a   1.000
_cell.length_b   1.000
_cell.length_c   1.000
_cell.angle_alpha   90.00
_cell.angle_beta   90.00
_cell.angle_gamma   90.00
#
_symmetry.space_group_name_H-M   'P 1'
#
loop_
_entity.id
_entity.type
_entity.pdbx_description
1 polymer ?
#
loop_
_entity_poly.entity_id
_entity_poly.type
_entity_poly.pdbx_seq_one_letter_code
_entity_poly.pdbx_strand_id
1 'polypeptide(L)' 'MSTNWKDTSWQKHFLEMKAHKPTDIKLLIEGPKGFLDVLRLGALHEEYNRIKNN' A
#
# COMPACT_ATOMS: atom_id res chain seq x y z
N MET A 1 21.53 3.61 -4.17
CA MET A 1 20.18 3.87 -3.60
C MET A 1 19.49 2.53 -3.46
N SER A 2 19.39 1.99 -2.24
CA SER A 2 18.75 0.70 -2.01
C SER A 2 17.24 0.90 -2.20
N THR A 3 16.71 0.42 -3.33
CA THR A 3 15.26 0.33 -3.54
C THR A 3 14.75 -0.72 -2.56
N ASN A 4 14.43 -0.26 -1.37
CA ASN A 4 14.01 -1.09 -0.26
C ASN A 4 12.55 -1.47 -0.52
N TRP A 5 12.32 -2.39 -1.46
CA TRP A 5 11.00 -2.96 -1.75
C TRP A 5 10.40 -3.68 -0.53
N LYS A 6 11.21 -3.93 0.51
CA LYS A 6 10.81 -4.42 1.83
C LYS A 6 10.30 -3.32 2.76
N ASP A 7 10.36 -2.06 2.35
CA ASP A 7 9.83 -0.98 3.16
C ASP A 7 8.30 -1.01 3.12
N THR A 8 7.73 -1.73 4.08
CA THR A 8 6.29 -1.82 4.31
C THR A 8 5.80 -0.71 5.26
N SER A 9 6.67 0.26 5.59
CA SER A 9 6.37 1.31 6.56
C SER A 9 5.24 2.22 6.06
N TRP A 10 5.20 2.48 4.75
CA TRP A 10 4.15 3.26 4.11
C TRP A 10 2.78 2.59 4.22
N GLN A 11 2.69 1.25 4.25
CA GLN A 11 1.41 0.54 4.32
C GLN A 11 0.69 0.82 5.64
N LYS A 12 1.43 0.82 6.76
CA LYS A 12 0.88 1.19 8.08
C LYS A 12 0.45 2.65 8.10
N HIS A 13 1.32 3.55 7.64
CA HIS A 13 1.03 4.97 7.57
C HIS A 13 -0.20 5.27 6.72
N PHE A 14 -0.35 4.56 5.59
CA PHE A 14 -1.47 4.71 4.69
C PHE A 14 -2.78 4.23 5.33
N LEU A 15 -2.75 3.13 6.10
CA LEU A 15 -3.90 2.65 6.87
C LEU A 15 -4.40 3.68 7.91
N GLU A 16 -3.50 4.48 8.48
CA GLU A 16 -3.85 5.51 9.47
C GLU A 16 -4.34 6.81 8.83
N MET A 17 -3.93 7.11 7.59
CA MET A 17 -4.27 8.37 6.92
C MET A 17 -5.73 8.45 6.45
N LYS A 18 -6.37 7.33 6.13
CA LYS A 18 -7.75 7.30 5.62
C LYS A 18 -8.44 5.97 5.90
N ALA A 19 -9.77 5.99 5.82
CA ALA A 19 -10.54 4.76 5.77
C ALA A 19 -10.32 4.03 4.42
N HIS A 20 -10.08 2.73 4.51
CA HIS A 20 -9.87 1.85 3.36
C HIS A 20 -10.96 0.78 3.28
N LYS A 21 -11.13 0.19 2.09
CA LYS A 21 -12.02 -0.97 1.95
C LYS A 21 -11.42 -2.16 2.69
N PRO A 22 -12.24 -3.06 3.28
CA PRO A 22 -11.75 -4.24 3.98
C PRO A 22 -10.78 -5.10 3.13
N THR A 23 -11.01 -5.18 1.83
CA THR A 23 -10.15 -5.88 0.87
C THR A 23 -8.78 -5.23 0.73
N ASP A 24 -8.72 -3.90 0.67
CA ASP A 24 -7.47 -3.14 0.57
C ASP A 24 -6.71 -3.19 1.91
N ILE A 25 -7.41 -3.16 3.05
CA ILE A 25 -6.81 -3.35 4.38
C ILE A 25 -6.16 -4.74 4.47
N LYS A 26 -6.90 -5.77 4.08
CA LYS A 26 -6.40 -7.15 4.09
C LYS A 26 -5.16 -7.30 3.19
N LEU A 27 -5.17 -6.66 2.02
CA LEU A 27 -4.04 -6.63 1.11
C LEU A 27 -2.82 -5.91 1.72
N LEU A 28 -3.02 -4.80 2.44
CA LEU A 28 -1.95 -4.04 3.07
C LEU A 28 -1.34 -4.75 4.30
N ILE A 29 -2.13 -5.56 5.01
CA ILE A 29 -1.70 -6.30 6.21
C ILE A 29 -1.13 -7.68 5.86
N GLU A 30 -1.88 -8.49 5.12
CA GLU A 30 -1.49 -9.86 4.78
C GLU A 30 -0.53 -9.94 3.59
N GLY A 31 -0.47 -8.87 2.78
CA GLY A 31 0.30 -8.84 1.54
C GLY A 31 -0.45 -9.47 0.35
N PRO A 32 0.09 -9.30 -0.86
CA PRO A 32 -0.54 -9.78 -2.08
C PRO A 32 -0.42 -11.30 -2.22
N LYS A 33 -1.52 -11.97 -2.58
CA LYS A 33 -1.55 -13.43 -2.79
C LYS A 33 -1.52 -13.82 -4.26
N GLY A 34 -1.71 -12.88 -5.17
CA GLY A 34 -1.69 -13.10 -6.61
C GLY A 34 -1.37 -11.85 -7.43
N PHE A 35 -1.33 -12.01 -8.75
CA PHE A 35 -0.95 -10.94 -9.68
C PHE A 35 -1.85 -9.71 -9.59
N LEU A 36 -3.17 -9.90 -9.46
CA LEU A 36 -4.13 -8.80 -9.31
C LEU A 36 -3.90 -8.01 -8.02
N ASP A 37 -3.56 -8.69 -6.93
CA ASP A 37 -3.24 -8.08 -5.65
C ASP A 37 -1.97 -7.24 -5.73
N VAL A 38 -0.95 -7.72 -6.46
CA VAL A 38 0.29 -6.96 -6.69
C VAL A 38 0.00 -5.67 -7.46
N LEU A 39 -0.80 -5.74 -8.53
CA LEU A 39 -1.21 -4.55 -9.28
C LEU A 39 -2.00 -3.57 -8.41
N ARG A 40 -2.93 -4.10 -7.60
CA ARG A 40 -3.72 -3.30 -6.66
C ARG A 40 -2.83 -2.63 -5.62
N LEU A 41 -1.85 -3.35 -5.07
CA LEU A 41 -0.90 -2.82 -4.11
C LEU A 41 -0.03 -1.70 -4.71
N GLY A 42 0.38 -1.86 -5.98
CA GLY A 42 1.08 -0.80 -6.73
C GLY A 42 0.24 0.47 -6.87
N ALA A 43 -1.04 0.34 -7.22
CA ALA A 43 -1.97 1.47 -7.31
C ALA A 43 -2.17 2.17 -5.94
N LEU A 44 -2.30 1.39 -4.85
CA LEU A 44 -2.40 1.94 -3.49
C LEU A 44 -1.13 2.69 -3.08
N HIS A 45 0.04 2.20 -3.49
CA HIS A 45 1.31 2.88 -3.21
C HIS A 45 1.44 4.21 -3.96
N GLU A 46 0.98 4.27 -5.21
CA GLU A 46 0.93 5.53 -5.96
C GLU A 46 -0.04 6.53 -5.30
N GLU A 47 -1.21 6.05 -4.86
CA GLU A 47 -2.18 6.88 -4.15
C GLU A 47 -1.62 7.45 -2.84
N TYR A 48 -0.91 6.63 -2.05
CA TYR A 48 -0.18 7.09 -0.87
C TYR A 48 0.81 8.20 -1.21
N ASN A 49 1.60 8.03 -2.28
CA ASN A 49 2.57 9.04 -2.70
C ASN A 49 1.88 10.35 -3.11
N ARG A 50 0.74 10.28 -3.79
CA ARG A 50 -0.03 11.50 -4.13
C ARG A 50 -0.54 12.23 -2.90
N ILE A 51 -1.03 11.50 -1.90
CA ILE A 51 -1.54 12.10 -0.66
C ILE A 51 -0.40 12.68 0.18
N LYS A 52 0.75 11.99 0.25
CA LYS A 52 1.91 12.44 1.00
C LYS A 52 2.59 13.67 0.39
N ASN A 53 2.54 13.80 -0.93
CA ASN A 53 3.20 14.87 -1.67
C ASN A 53 2.30 16.09 -1.90
N ASN A 54 1.11 16.13 -1.27
CA ASN A 54 0.13 17.20 -1.32
C ASN A 54 -0.04 17.82 0.07
#